data_AF-A0A9P1NQ42-F1
#
_entry.id   AF-A0A9P1NQ42-F1
#
_cell.length_a   1.000
_cell.length_b   1.000
_cell.length_c   1.000
_cell.angle_alpha   90.00
_cell.angle_beta   90.00
_cell.angle_gamma   90.00
#
_symmetry.space_group_name_H-M   'P 1'
#
loop_
_entity.id
_entity.type
_entity.pdbx_description
1 polymer ?
#
loop_
_entity_poly.entity_id
_entity_poly.type
_entity_poly.pdbx_seq_one_letter_code
_entity_poly.pdbx_strand_id
1 'polypeptide(L)'
;MPFDNPTGDRARRQPRFGKAAQRQATQGAPARAHPKVNGSAEQKHQQWLARAGDAERSGDSVEAETCRQHAEHWFRVAHGRNDP
;
A
#
# COMPACT_ATOMS: atom_id res chain seq x y z
N MET A 1 15.61 34.87 -40.74
CA MET A 1 14.49 34.06 -40.23
C MET A 1 14.18 33.00 -41.27
N PRO A 2 14.54 31.74 -40.99
CA PRO A 2 13.54 30.68 -41.06
C PRO A 2 13.69 29.61 -39.94
N PHE A 3 12.55 29.04 -39.57
CA PHE A 3 12.42 27.86 -38.71
C PHE A 3 12.36 26.64 -39.62
N ASP A 4 13.25 25.67 -39.43
CA ASP A 4 13.09 24.33 -39.99
C ASP A 4 13.63 23.31 -38.99
N ASN A 5 12.71 22.49 -38.51
CA ASN A 5 13.00 21.32 -37.70
C ASN A 5 12.26 20.15 -38.34
N PRO A 6 12.99 19.13 -38.79
CA PRO A 6 12.42 17.80 -38.73
C PRO A 6 13.43 16.75 -38.24
N THR A 7 12.92 15.90 -37.35
CA THR A 7 13.37 14.51 -37.15
C THR A 7 14.73 14.38 -36.45
N GLY A 8 14.83 13.96 -35.19
CA GLY A 8 14.13 12.82 -34.61
C GLY A 8 15.15 11.95 -33.86
N ASP A 9 16.04 12.54 -33.07
CA ASP A 9 16.93 11.78 -32.20
C ASP A 9 16.22 11.52 -30.85
N ARG A 10 15.23 10.62 -30.90
CA ARG A 10 14.54 10.11 -29.72
C ARG A 10 15.10 8.75 -29.35
N ALA A 11 16.41 8.60 -29.43
CA ALA A 11 17.11 7.40 -29.00
C ALA A 11 17.08 7.32 -27.47
N ARG A 12 16.45 6.25 -26.97
CA ARG A 12 16.46 5.75 -25.57
C ARG A 12 15.49 6.41 -24.58
N ARG A 13 14.21 6.48 -24.94
CA ARG A 13 13.14 6.31 -23.93
C ARG A 13 12.83 4.81 -23.80
N GLN A 14 13.54 4.14 -22.90
CA GLN A 14 13.10 2.82 -22.44
C GLN A 14 11.80 3.01 -21.63
N PRO A 15 10.66 2.38 -21.99
CA PRO A 15 9.54 2.29 -21.09
C PRO A 15 9.92 1.26 -20.02
N ARG A 16 10.40 1.74 -18.88
CA ARG A 16 10.40 0.92 -17.66
C ARG A 16 8.94 0.71 -17.28
N PHE A 17 8.35 -0.38 -17.74
CA PHE A 17 7.19 -1.00 -17.10
C PHE A 17 7.65 -1.52 -15.72
N GLY A 18 7.85 -0.58 -14.80
CA GLY A 18 8.26 -0.80 -13.42
C GLY A 18 7.29 -0.08 -12.52
N LYS A 19 6.21 -0.78 -12.16
CA LYS A 19 5.42 -0.57 -10.93
C LYS A 19 5.26 0.90 -10.50
N ALA A 20 4.43 1.64 -11.23
CA ALA A 20 3.74 2.78 -10.66
C ALA A 20 2.62 2.27 -9.72
N ALA A 21 3.01 1.71 -8.57
CA ALA A 21 2.10 1.62 -7.45
C ALA A 21 1.94 3.06 -6.92
N GLN A 22 1.02 3.78 -7.55
CA GLN A 22 0.54 5.07 -7.09
C GLN A 22 -0.08 4.85 -5.71
N ARG A 23 0.76 4.95 -4.67
CA ARG A 23 0.31 5.09 -3.30
C ARG A 23 -0.31 6.48 -3.21
N GLN A 24 -1.61 6.55 -3.48
CA GLN A 24 -2.44 7.68 -3.09
C GLN A 24 -2.30 7.82 -1.57
N ALA A 25 -1.38 8.67 -1.15
CA ALA A 25 -1.34 9.20 0.18
C ALA A 25 -2.45 10.25 0.25
N THR A 26 -3.67 9.81 0.59
CA THR A 26 -4.71 10.69 1.13
C THR A 26 -4.28 11.13 2.53
N GLN A 27 -3.34 12.08 2.58
CA GLN A 27 -3.06 12.86 3.77
C GLN A 27 -4.24 13.81 3.98
N GLY A 28 -5.15 13.47 4.90
CA GLY A 28 -6.35 14.29 5.10
C GLY A 28 -7.29 13.84 6.22
N ALA A 29 -6.76 13.48 7.39
CA ALA A 29 -7.51 13.51 8.65
C ALA A 29 -6.49 13.45 9.80
N PRO A 30 -6.73 14.13 10.95
CA PRO A 30 -5.89 13.92 12.12
C PRO A 30 -5.97 12.44 12.44
N ALA A 31 -4.87 11.72 12.21
CA ALA A 31 -4.76 10.33 12.56
C ALA A 31 -5.15 10.24 14.03
N ARG A 32 -6.33 9.67 14.31
CA ARG A 32 -6.61 9.05 15.61
C ARG A 32 -5.29 8.39 16.00
N ALA A 33 -4.77 8.68 17.19
CA ALA A 33 -3.51 8.11 17.63
C ALA A 33 -3.71 6.59 17.74
N HIS A 34 -3.58 5.89 16.61
CA HIS A 34 -3.79 4.46 16.54
C HIS A 34 -2.58 3.82 17.20
N PRO A 35 -2.79 2.85 18.09
CA PRO A 35 -1.69 2.14 18.71
C PRO A 35 -0.76 1.62 17.61
N LYS A 36 0.53 1.95 17.73
CA LYS A 36 1.54 1.59 16.73
C LYS A 36 1.55 0.08 16.53
N VAL A 37 1.47 -0.32 15.26
CA VAL A 37 1.52 -1.74 14.88
C VAL A 37 2.95 -2.26 14.93
N ASN A 38 3.35 -2.68 16.13
CA ASN A 38 4.70 -3.12 16.47
C ASN A 38 4.73 -4.65 16.65
N GLY A 39 5.85 -5.30 16.28
CA GLY A 39 6.07 -6.74 16.50
C GLY A 39 6.44 -7.54 15.24
N SER A 40 6.50 -8.87 15.40
CA SER A 40 6.67 -9.85 14.32
C SER A 40 5.52 -9.76 13.31
N ALA A 41 5.71 -10.30 12.11
CA ALA A 41 4.67 -10.30 11.07
C ALA A 41 3.36 -10.96 11.55
N GLU A 42 3.44 -12.01 12.37
CA GLU A 42 2.26 -12.65 12.99
C GLU A 42 1.55 -11.73 13.98
N GLN A 43 2.31 -11.00 14.82
CA GLN A 43 1.74 -10.05 15.78
C GLN A 43 1.02 -8.91 15.04
N LYS A 44 1.60 -8.43 13.94
CA LYS A 44 0.96 -7.42 13.09
C LYS A 44 -0.31 -7.96 12.45
N HIS A 45 -0.29 -9.19 11.95
CA HIS A 45 -1.47 -9.85 11.39
C HIS A 45 -2.63 -9.89 12.41
N GLN A 46 -2.39 -10.38 13.62
CA GLN A 46 -3.42 -10.44 14.67
C GLN A 46 -3.94 -9.06 15.06
N GLN A 47 -3.07 -8.05 15.11
CA GLN A 47 -3.49 -6.70 15.46
C GLN A 47 -4.35 -6.03 14.38
N TRP A 48 -4.05 -6.27 13.10
CA TRP A 48 -4.90 -5.79 12.00
C TRP A 48 -6.27 -6.48 12.00
N LEU A 49 -6.36 -7.76 12.39
CA LEU A 49 -7.64 -8.44 12.59
C LEU A 49 -8.46 -7.81 13.73
N ALA A 50 -7.82 -7.52 14.87
CA ALA A 50 -8.48 -6.84 15.98
C ALA A 50 -9.04 -5.48 15.56
N ARG A 51 -8.22 -4.68 14.85
CA ARG A 51 -8.62 -3.37 14.32
C ARG A 51 -9.77 -3.47 13.30
N ALA A 52 -9.79 -4.49 12.45
CA ALA A 52 -10.91 -4.72 11.54
C ALA A 52 -12.21 -4.97 12.30
N GLY A 53 -12.17 -5.77 13.39
CA GLY A 53 -13.33 -6.00 14.25
C GLY A 53 -13.80 -4.74 15.00
N ASP A 54 -12.89 -3.86 15.41
CA ASP A 54 -13.25 -2.56 15.98
C ASP A 54 -13.90 -1.64 14.94
N ALA A 55 -13.34 -1.60 13.72
CA ALA A 55 -13.88 -0.81 12.61
C ALA A 55 -15.30 -1.26 12.23
N GLU A 56 -15.54 -2.57 12.13
CA GLU A 56 -16.88 -3.12 11.86
C GLU A 56 -17.88 -2.77 12.98
N ARG A 57 -17.47 -2.85 14.25
CA ARG A 57 -18.31 -2.45 15.38
C ARG A 57 -18.63 -0.96 15.38
N SER A 58 -17.73 -0.12 14.90
CA SER A 58 -17.98 1.32 14.71
C SER A 58 -18.75 1.67 13.44
N GLY A 59 -19.05 0.69 12.57
CA GLY A 59 -19.74 0.90 11.30
C GLY A 59 -18.85 1.48 10.18
N ASP A 60 -17.53 1.50 10.37
CA ASP A 60 -16.56 1.98 9.39
C ASP A 60 -16.11 0.83 8.49
N SER A 61 -16.92 0.53 7.48
CA SER A 61 -16.70 -0.60 6.56
C SER A 61 -15.45 -0.43 5.67
N VAL A 62 -15.09 0.82 5.33
CA VAL A 62 -13.91 1.12 4.52
C VAL A 62 -12.63 0.89 5.33
N GLU A 63 -12.59 1.34 6.57
CA GLU A 63 -11.49 1.06 7.50
C GLU A 63 -11.39 -0.44 7.78
N ALA A 64 -12.51 -1.14 7.96
CA ALA A 64 -12.53 -2.58 8.19
C ALA A 64 -11.89 -3.35 7.02
N GLU A 65 -12.25 -3.02 5.77
CA GLU A 65 -11.67 -3.67 4.59
C GLU A 65 -10.18 -3.33 4.44
N THR A 66 -9.81 -2.08 4.69
CA THR A 66 -8.41 -1.65 4.67
C THR A 66 -7.59 -2.43 5.70
N CYS A 67 -8.15 -2.69 6.88
CA CYS A 67 -7.50 -3.50 7.91
C CYS A 67 -7.38 -4.97 7.50
N ARG A 68 -8.40 -5.54 6.84
CA ARG A 68 -8.36 -6.93 6.31
C ARG A 68 -7.25 -7.10 5.28
N GLN A 69 -7.13 -6.19 4.32
CA GLN A 69 -6.04 -6.22 3.34
C GLN A 69 -4.64 -6.18 3.99
N HIS A 70 -4.48 -5.37 5.04
CA HIS A 70 -3.24 -5.33 5.81
C HIS A 70 -3.00 -6.64 6.57
N ALA A 71 -4.02 -7.23 7.18
CA ALA A 71 -3.91 -8.53 7.85
C ALA A 71 -3.44 -9.62 6.86
N GLU A 72 -4.03 -9.67 5.66
CA GLU A 72 -3.64 -10.61 4.61
C GLU A 72 -2.21 -10.40 4.11
N HIS A 73 -1.77 -9.14 4.00
CA HIS A 73 -0.39 -8.82 3.66
C HIS A 73 0.58 -9.38 4.70
N TRP A 74 0.34 -9.11 5.98
CA TRP A 74 1.22 -9.57 7.05
C TRP A 74 1.20 -11.08 7.22
N PHE A 75 0.06 -11.73 6.99
CA PHE A 75 -0.02 -13.19 6.88
C PHE A 75 0.90 -13.71 5.78
N ARG A 76 0.79 -13.16 4.56
CA ARG A 76 1.69 -13.54 3.44
C ARG A 76 3.16 -13.25 3.75
N VAL A 77 3.48 -12.21 4.50
CA VAL A 77 4.88 -11.91 4.91
C VAL A 77 5.37 -12.89 5.98
N ALA A 78 4.53 -13.28 6.93
CA ALA A 78 4.85 -14.25 7.96
C ALA A 78 5.05 -15.66 7.38
N HIS A 79 4.17 -16.07 6.46
CA HIS A 79 4.15 -17.42 5.90
C HIS A 79 4.92 -17.58 4.58
N GLY A 80 5.02 -16.53 3.76
CA GLY A 80 5.75 -16.54 2.48
C GLY A 80 7.26 -16.39 2.61
N ARG A 81 7.76 -16.01 3.80
CA ARG A 81 9.19 -16.08 4.15
C ARG A 81 9.63 -17.51 4.53
N ASN A 82 8.69 -18.46 4.60
CA ASN A 82 8.95 -19.85 4.97
C ASN A 82 9.00 -20.81 3.77
N ASP A 83 9.08 -20.28 2.53
CA ASP A 83 9.31 -21.09 1.33
C ASP A 83 10.83 -21.07 1.01
N PRO A 84 11.54 -22.22 1.11
CA PRO A 84 13.00 -22.31 0.94
C PRO A 84 13.49 -22.16 -0.50
#